data_AF-A0A321LVF6-F1
#
_entry.id   AF-A0A321LVF6-F1
#
_cell.length_a   1.000
_cell.length_b   1.000
_cell.length_c   1.000
_cell.angle_alpha   90.00
_cell.angle_beta   90.00
_cell.angle_gamma   90.00
#
_symmetry.space_group_name_H-M   'P 1'
#
loop_
_entity.id
_entity.type
_entity.pdbx_description
1 polymer ?
#
loop_
_entity_poly.entity_id
_entity_poly.type
_entity_poly.pdbx_seq_one_letter_code
_entity_poly.pdbx_strand_id
1 'polypeptide(L)'
;MNTCNQSLSVAWQDDKDWLVVLILLPDFAPEEHRLAYLNWVGRAAAFAWYTDTRLVAQIGDPDMPCYELWFSFPNERCKQQFFDLVREDGFMNPDGKGDNADFRPPASDDYWQELQGLQPVARVFPEKNVELITGVMYITMNELKQRPAQRQDSIERKPN
;
A
#
# COMPACT_ATOMS: atom_id res chain seq x y z
N MET A 1 -11.80 41.35 -8.52
CA MET A 1 -11.53 40.24 -7.58
C MET A 1 -11.03 39.08 -8.43
N ASN A 2 -9.72 38.81 -8.40
CA ASN A 2 -9.13 37.70 -9.13
C ASN A 2 -9.37 36.42 -8.32
N THR A 3 -10.24 35.54 -8.82
CA THR A 3 -10.34 34.17 -8.32
C THR A 3 -9.09 33.42 -8.76
N CYS A 4 -8.22 33.12 -7.79
CA CYS A 4 -7.11 32.21 -7.95
C CYS A 4 -7.68 30.79 -8.12
N ASN A 5 -8.09 30.42 -9.34
CA ASN A 5 -8.31 29.03 -9.72
C ASN A 5 -6.94 28.38 -9.91
N GLN A 6 -6.21 28.17 -8.82
CA GLN A 6 -5.20 27.12 -8.81
C GLN A 6 -5.97 25.82 -8.75
N SER A 7 -6.06 25.11 -9.87
CA SER A 7 -6.32 23.68 -9.84
C SER A 7 -5.27 23.08 -8.92
N LEU A 8 -5.63 22.76 -7.68
CA LEU A 8 -4.75 22.10 -6.74
C LEU A 8 -4.49 20.71 -7.30
N SER A 9 -3.37 20.56 -8.00
CA SER A 9 -2.83 19.26 -8.40
C SER A 9 -2.68 18.39 -7.16
N VAL A 10 -3.23 17.19 -7.19
CA VAL A 10 -3.02 16.22 -6.10
C VAL A 10 -1.53 15.86 -6.03
N ALA A 11 -0.99 15.70 -4.82
CA ALA A 11 0.45 15.58 -4.58
C ALA A 11 1.13 14.33 -5.17
N TRP A 12 0.37 13.47 -5.83
CA TRP A 12 0.78 12.18 -6.38
C TRP A 12 0.39 12.02 -7.86
N GLN A 13 -0.09 13.09 -8.52
CA GLN A 13 -0.49 13.01 -9.92
C GLN A 13 0.67 12.72 -10.90
N ASP A 14 1.93 12.95 -10.47
CA ASP A 14 3.11 12.82 -11.33
C ASP A 14 3.77 11.43 -11.23
N ASP A 15 3.34 10.62 -10.26
CA ASP A 15 3.81 9.24 -10.04
C ASP A 15 3.29 8.33 -11.16
N LYS A 16 4.10 7.39 -11.65
CA LYS A 16 3.82 6.61 -12.88
C LYS A 16 3.86 5.10 -12.73
N ASP A 17 4.28 4.61 -11.57
CA ASP A 17 4.62 3.22 -11.29
C ASP A 17 3.61 2.55 -10.35
N TRP A 18 2.36 3.01 -10.43
CA TRP A 18 1.29 2.60 -9.55
C TRP A 18 1.02 1.10 -9.59
N LEU A 19 0.83 0.53 -8.41
CA LEU A 19 0.27 -0.80 -8.21
C LEU A 19 -0.92 -0.72 -7.25
N VAL A 20 -1.92 -1.55 -7.51
CA VAL A 20 -3.19 -1.56 -6.82
C VAL A 20 -3.42 -2.93 -6.20
N VAL A 21 -3.94 -2.94 -4.97
CA VAL A 21 -4.42 -4.16 -4.29
C VAL A 21 -5.87 -3.93 -3.87
N LEU A 22 -6.73 -4.92 -4.13
CA LEU A 22 -8.11 -4.92 -3.67
C LEU A 22 -8.22 -5.50 -2.25
N ILE A 23 -8.95 -4.82 -1.39
CA ILE A 23 -9.24 -5.21 -0.02
C ILE A 23 -10.74 -5.39 0.14
N LEU A 24 -11.17 -6.65 0.18
CA LEU A 24 -12.57 -7.01 0.34
C LEU A 24 -12.86 -7.25 1.82
N LEU A 25 -13.79 -6.48 2.39
CA LEU A 25 -14.24 -6.57 3.78
C LEU A 25 -15.74 -6.87 3.87
N PRO A 26 -16.28 -7.92 3.21
CA PRO A 26 -17.71 -8.20 3.22
C PRO A 26 -18.25 -8.41 4.64
N ASP A 27 -19.36 -7.73 4.96
CA ASP A 27 -20.00 -7.82 6.29
C ASP A 27 -20.54 -9.23 6.61
N PHE A 28 -20.72 -10.06 5.58
CA PHE A 28 -21.14 -11.46 5.71
C PHE A 28 -19.98 -12.44 5.94
N ALA A 29 -18.73 -12.00 5.82
CA ALA A 29 -17.59 -12.87 6.11
C ALA A 29 -17.37 -13.00 7.63
N PRO A 30 -16.78 -14.14 8.07
CA PRO A 30 -16.31 -14.29 9.44
C PRO A 30 -15.47 -13.09 9.88
N GLU A 31 -15.68 -12.62 11.11
CA GLU A 31 -14.98 -11.46 11.67
C GLU A 31 -13.45 -11.62 11.59
N GLU A 32 -12.95 -12.83 11.84
CA GLU A 32 -11.55 -13.20 11.72
C GLU A 32 -10.94 -12.90 10.34
N HIS A 33 -11.70 -13.10 9.25
CA HIS A 33 -11.23 -12.78 7.90
C HIS A 33 -11.13 -11.26 7.74
N ARG A 34 -12.15 -10.53 8.19
CA ARG A 34 -12.16 -9.05 8.15
C ARG A 34 -10.99 -8.47 8.94
N LEU A 35 -10.72 -9.01 10.13
CA LEU A 35 -9.58 -8.63 10.96
C LEU A 35 -8.24 -8.96 10.28
N ALA A 36 -8.12 -10.10 9.62
CA ALA A 36 -6.90 -10.48 8.91
C ALA A 36 -6.55 -9.47 7.80
N TYR A 37 -7.53 -9.05 7.01
CA TYR A 37 -7.34 -8.01 5.98
C TYR A 37 -7.02 -6.64 6.59
N LEU A 38 -7.71 -6.22 7.66
CA LEU A 38 -7.40 -4.95 8.33
C LEU A 38 -5.99 -4.95 8.95
N ASN A 39 -5.58 -6.07 9.53
CA ASN A 39 -4.21 -6.25 10.02
C ASN A 39 -3.22 -6.16 8.86
N TRP A 40 -3.51 -6.78 7.72
CA TRP A 40 -2.69 -6.65 6.52
C TRP A 40 -2.56 -5.19 6.07
N VAL A 41 -3.65 -4.42 6.00
CA VAL A 41 -3.59 -2.99 5.65
C VAL A 41 -2.66 -2.23 6.61
N GLY A 42 -2.73 -2.50 7.91
CA GLY A 42 -1.81 -1.91 8.90
C GLY A 42 -0.35 -2.28 8.66
N ARG A 43 -0.05 -3.55 8.36
CA ARG A 43 1.32 -4.00 8.05
C ARG A 43 1.82 -3.41 6.74
N ALA A 44 0.99 -3.37 5.69
CA ALA A 44 1.32 -2.75 4.42
C ALA A 44 1.61 -1.25 4.58
N ALA A 45 0.87 -0.53 5.44
CA ALA A 45 1.16 0.87 5.77
C ALA A 45 2.52 1.02 6.48
N ALA A 46 2.88 0.10 7.37
CA ALA A 46 4.19 0.09 8.01
C ALA A 46 5.31 -0.21 7.00
N PHE A 47 5.13 -1.20 6.12
CA PHE A 47 6.10 -1.51 5.06
C PHE A 47 6.28 -0.33 4.13
N ALA A 48 5.18 0.33 3.76
CA ALA A 48 5.22 1.49 2.90
C ALA A 48 6.03 2.63 3.53
N TRP A 49 5.74 2.94 4.80
CA TRP A 49 6.50 3.94 5.56
C TRP A 49 7.98 3.58 5.70
N TYR A 50 8.31 2.32 5.99
CA TYR A 50 9.68 1.87 6.19
C TYR A 50 10.53 1.93 4.91
N THR A 51 9.89 1.83 3.74
CA THR A 51 10.56 1.76 2.43
C THR A 51 10.43 3.02 1.60
N ASP A 52 9.87 4.10 2.17
CA ASP A 52 9.55 5.34 1.46
C ASP A 52 8.58 5.13 0.27
N THR A 53 7.74 4.10 0.36
CA THR A 53 6.68 3.81 -0.62
C THR A 53 5.46 4.66 -0.27
N ARG A 54 4.89 5.32 -1.27
CA ARG A 54 3.62 6.02 -1.13
C ARG A 54 2.49 5.01 -1.00
N LEU A 55 1.61 5.23 -0.02
CA LEU A 55 0.35 4.50 0.11
C LEU A 55 -0.82 5.49 0.21
N VAL A 56 -1.78 5.33 -0.69
CA VAL A 56 -3.08 6.03 -0.68
C VAL A 56 -4.19 5.00 -0.98
N ALA A 57 -5.44 5.39 -0.78
CA ALA A 57 -6.57 4.48 -0.93
C ALA A 57 -7.77 5.16 -1.59
N GLN A 58 -8.72 4.34 -2.04
CA GLN A 58 -10.07 4.77 -2.43
C GLN A 58 -11.10 3.66 -2.16
N ILE A 59 -12.37 4.00 -2.30
CA ILE A 59 -13.47 3.01 -2.33
C ILE A 59 -13.42 2.35 -3.71
N GLY A 60 -13.30 1.02 -3.76
CA GLY A 60 -13.22 0.27 -5.01
C GLY A 60 -14.59 -0.01 -5.63
N ASP A 61 -15.57 -0.31 -4.79
CA ASP A 61 -16.97 -0.48 -5.18
C ASP A 61 -17.83 0.27 -4.16
N PRO A 62 -18.67 1.25 -4.54
CA PRO A 62 -19.51 1.96 -3.59
C PRO A 62 -20.63 1.10 -2.99
N ASP A 63 -21.00 -0.01 -3.64
CA ASP A 63 -22.09 -0.90 -3.24
C ASP A 63 -21.60 -2.10 -2.42
N MET A 64 -20.28 -2.29 -2.32
CA MET A 64 -19.65 -3.33 -1.50
C MET A 64 -18.58 -2.73 -0.58
N PRO A 65 -18.28 -3.33 0.58
CA PRO A 65 -17.15 -2.92 1.41
C PRO A 65 -15.83 -3.37 0.77
N CYS A 66 -15.50 -2.76 -0.37
CA CYS A 66 -14.33 -2.97 -1.18
C CYS A 66 -13.50 -1.69 -1.19
N TYR A 67 -12.23 -1.82 -0.87
CA TYR A 67 -11.28 -0.72 -0.85
C TYR A 67 -10.13 -1.06 -1.78
N GLU A 68 -9.54 -0.03 -2.36
CA GLU A 68 -8.31 -0.17 -3.12
C GLU A 68 -7.17 0.49 -2.37
N LEU A 69 -6.04 -0.20 -2.26
CA LEU A 69 -4.78 0.38 -1.81
C LEU A 69 -3.88 0.58 -3.02
N TRP A 70 -3.39 1.81 -3.15
CA TRP A 70 -2.57 2.26 -4.25
C TRP A 70 -1.17 2.59 -3.75
N PHE A 71 -0.19 1.95 -4.38
CA PHE A 71 1.22 2.03 -4.03
C PHE A 71 2.02 2.66 -5.18
N SER A 72 2.89 3.59 -4.85
CA SER A 72 3.85 4.20 -5.77
C SER A 72 5.22 4.21 -5.11
N PHE A 73 6.27 3.96 -5.89
CA PHE A 73 7.62 3.73 -5.39
C PHE A 73 8.56 4.81 -5.93
N PRO A 74 9.38 5.45 -5.07
CA PRO A 74 10.28 6.49 -5.53
C PRO A 74 11.41 5.94 -6.44
N ASN A 75 11.69 4.63 -6.36
CA ASN A 75 12.65 3.92 -7.20
C ASN A 75 12.52 2.39 -7.03
N GLU A 76 13.15 1.64 -7.93
CA GLU A 76 13.14 0.17 -7.92
C GLU A 76 13.72 -0.46 -6.64
N ARG A 77 14.67 0.19 -5.95
CA ARG A 77 15.21 -0.32 -4.69
C ARG A 77 14.14 -0.30 -3.59
N CYS A 78 13.42 0.80 -3.45
CA CYS A 78 12.31 0.93 -2.51
C CYS A 78 11.22 -0.09 -2.79
N LYS A 79 10.87 -0.27 -4.07
CA LYS A 79 9.92 -1.30 -4.53
C LYS A 79 10.36 -2.71 -4.15
N GLN A 80 11.61 -3.08 -4.42
CA GLN A 80 12.14 -4.39 -4.08
C GLN A 80 12.09 -4.64 -2.58
N GLN A 81 12.54 -3.67 -1.76
CA GLN A 81 12.50 -3.76 -0.31
C GLN A 81 11.07 -3.92 0.22
N PHE A 82 10.12 -3.18 -0.36
CA PHE A 82 8.71 -3.31 -0.01
C PHE A 82 8.20 -4.72 -0.32
N PHE A 83 8.46 -5.22 -1.52
CA PHE A 83 8.07 -6.59 -1.89
C PHE A 83 8.73 -7.66 -1.05
N ASP A 84 9.99 -7.50 -0.65
CA ASP A 84 10.66 -8.43 0.25
C ASP A 84 9.92 -8.51 1.59
N LEU A 85 9.50 -7.37 2.16
CA LEU A 85 8.67 -7.35 3.38
C LEU A 85 7.30 -8.01 3.17
N VAL A 86 6.66 -7.77 2.02
CA VAL A 86 5.39 -8.44 1.69
C VAL A 86 5.57 -9.96 1.61
N ARG A 87 6.62 -10.45 0.95
CA ARG A 87 6.93 -11.88 0.85
C ARG A 87 7.20 -12.50 2.22
N GLU A 88 7.95 -11.80 3.06
CA GLU A 88 8.24 -12.24 4.44
C GLU A 88 6.97 -12.31 5.30
N ASP A 89 6.02 -11.39 5.11
CA ASP A 89 4.74 -11.40 5.82
C ASP A 89 3.86 -12.59 5.43
N GLY A 90 3.92 -13.00 4.16
CA GLY A 90 3.24 -14.17 3.63
C GLY A 90 1.71 -14.03 3.47
N PHE A 91 1.12 -12.86 3.76
CA PHE A 91 -0.31 -12.63 3.58
C PHE A 91 -0.70 -12.36 2.12
N MET A 92 0.11 -11.58 1.40
CA MET A 92 -0.05 -11.33 -0.04
C MET A 92 1.16 -11.84 -0.82
N ASN A 93 0.96 -12.17 -2.09
CA ASN A 93 2.03 -12.50 -3.01
C ASN A 93 2.31 -11.29 -3.93
N PRO A 94 3.46 -10.60 -3.80
CA PRO A 94 3.77 -9.47 -4.67
C PRO A 94 4.18 -9.89 -6.09
N ASP A 95 4.48 -11.18 -6.31
CA ASP A 95 4.82 -11.76 -7.61
C ASP A 95 3.66 -12.52 -8.25
N GLY A 96 2.47 -12.48 -7.63
CA GLY A 96 1.30 -13.19 -8.12
C GLY A 96 0.84 -12.65 -9.48
N LYS A 97 0.25 -13.53 -10.29
CA LYS A 97 -0.16 -13.25 -11.68
C LYS A 97 -1.68 -13.10 -11.83
N GLY A 98 -2.38 -12.66 -10.79
CA GLY A 98 -3.73 -12.12 -10.92
C GLY A 98 -4.86 -12.94 -10.28
N ASP A 99 -4.60 -13.70 -9.22
CA ASP A 99 -5.69 -14.30 -8.44
C ASP A 99 -6.02 -13.40 -7.24
N ASN A 100 -7.19 -12.72 -7.29
CA ASN A 100 -7.89 -11.96 -6.23
C ASN A 100 -7.13 -11.69 -4.91
N ALA A 101 -5.99 -10.99 -4.97
CA ALA A 101 -5.14 -10.56 -3.84
C ALA A 101 -3.82 -9.91 -4.29
N ASP A 102 -3.44 -10.08 -5.56
CA ASP A 102 -2.14 -9.66 -6.06
C ASP A 102 -2.02 -8.15 -6.33
N PHE A 103 -0.77 -7.65 -6.28
CA PHE A 103 -0.41 -6.32 -6.73
C PHE A 103 -0.53 -6.25 -8.26
N ARG A 104 -1.46 -5.42 -8.76
CA ARG A 104 -1.73 -5.28 -10.20
C ARG A 104 -1.50 -3.85 -10.66
N PRO A 105 -1.10 -3.62 -11.93
CA PRO A 105 -1.19 -2.29 -12.50
C PRO A 105 -2.65 -1.80 -12.49
N PRO A 106 -2.88 -0.48 -12.55
CA PRO A 106 -4.22 0.08 -12.74
C PRO A 106 -4.94 -0.56 -13.93
N ALA A 107 -6.26 -0.69 -13.84
CA ALA A 107 -7.04 -1.45 -14.82
C ALA A 107 -7.20 -0.74 -16.17
N SER A 108 -7.01 0.59 -16.21
CA SER A 108 -7.21 1.40 -17.41
C SER A 108 -5.97 2.24 -17.74
N ASP A 109 -5.75 2.49 -19.03
CA ASP A 109 -4.68 3.39 -19.49
C ASP A 109 -4.96 4.87 -19.10
N ASP A 110 -6.21 5.18 -18.76
CA ASP A 110 -6.70 6.51 -18.32
C ASP A 110 -6.86 6.62 -16.79
N TYR A 111 -6.14 5.80 -16.02
CA TYR A 111 -6.20 5.75 -14.55
C TYR A 111 -5.90 7.09 -13.85
N TRP A 112 -5.42 8.11 -14.58
CA TRP A 112 -5.26 9.47 -14.08
C TRP A 112 -6.53 10.06 -13.46
N GLN A 113 -7.72 9.64 -13.94
CA GLN A 113 -8.99 10.04 -13.33
C GLN A 113 -9.19 9.40 -11.96
N GLU A 114 -8.76 8.15 -11.80
CA GLU A 114 -8.78 7.41 -10.52
C GLU A 114 -7.82 8.06 -9.52
N LEU A 115 -6.65 8.54 -9.98
CA LEU A 115 -5.68 9.22 -9.11
C LEU A 115 -6.24 10.46 -8.40
N GLN A 116 -7.22 11.15 -8.99
CA GLN A 116 -7.83 12.34 -8.37
C GLN A 116 -8.69 11.99 -7.15
N GLY A 117 -9.28 10.79 -7.14
CA GLY A 117 -10.13 10.29 -6.07
C GLY A 117 -9.35 9.71 -4.88
N LEU A 118 -8.06 9.41 -5.07
CA LEU A 118 -7.22 8.84 -4.02
C LEU A 118 -7.14 9.76 -2.81
N GLN A 119 -7.13 9.15 -1.62
CA GLN A 119 -7.03 9.86 -0.34
C GLN A 119 -6.11 9.09 0.61
N PRO A 120 -5.59 9.73 1.67
CA PRO A 120 -4.93 9.00 2.75
C PRO A 120 -5.84 7.89 3.31
N VAL A 121 -5.27 6.73 3.67
CA VAL A 121 -6.01 5.56 4.20
C VAL A 121 -7.00 5.94 5.31
N ALA A 122 -6.58 6.81 6.23
CA ALA A 122 -7.40 7.28 7.35
C ALA A 122 -8.67 8.06 6.96
N ARG A 123 -8.77 8.56 5.71
CA ARG A 123 -9.96 9.26 5.20
C ARG A 123 -10.92 8.35 4.44
N VAL A 124 -10.47 7.16 4.07
CA VAL A 124 -11.23 6.23 3.21
C VAL A 124 -11.90 5.15 4.05
N PHE A 125 -11.16 4.59 5.01
CA PHE A 125 -11.70 3.53 5.86
C PHE A 125 -12.59 4.08 6.98
N PRO A 126 -13.63 3.35 7.41
CA PRO A 126 -14.42 3.69 8.59
C PRO A 126 -13.55 3.84 9.84
N GLU A 127 -13.90 4.77 10.72
CA GLU A 127 -13.11 5.13 11.92
C GLU A 127 -12.67 3.91 12.75
N LYS A 128 -13.60 3.00 13.07
CA LYS A 128 -13.32 1.75 13.80
C LYS A 128 -12.22 0.88 13.15
N ASN A 129 -12.12 0.92 11.82
CA ASN A 129 -11.11 0.17 11.08
C ASN A 129 -9.77 0.93 11.07
N VAL A 130 -9.81 2.26 11.01
CA VAL A 130 -8.61 3.12 11.05
C VAL A 130 -7.87 2.98 12.37
N GLU A 131 -8.58 2.90 13.51
CA GLU A 131 -7.97 2.64 14.82
C GLU A 131 -7.15 1.35 14.83
N LEU A 132 -7.75 0.25 14.34
CA LEU A 132 -7.08 -1.05 14.23
C LEU A 132 -5.88 -0.99 13.28
N ILE A 133 -6.07 -0.44 12.07
CA ILE A 133 -5.01 -0.28 11.06
C ILE A 133 -3.82 0.47 11.65
N THR A 134 -4.08 1.58 12.34
CA THR A 134 -3.03 2.42 12.96
C THR A 134 -2.32 1.69 14.08
N GLY A 135 -3.05 0.94 14.92
CA GLY A 135 -2.46 0.12 15.99
C GLY A 135 -1.51 -0.95 15.43
N VAL A 136 -1.94 -1.66 14.39
CA VAL A 136 -1.10 -2.67 13.73
C VAL A 136 0.11 -2.04 13.05
N MET A 137 -0.08 -0.92 12.34
CA MET A 137 1.01 -0.17 11.71
C MET A 137 2.08 0.21 12.74
N TYR A 138 1.68 0.70 13.92
CA TYR A 138 2.62 1.09 14.97
C TYR A 138 3.42 -0.10 15.52
N ILE A 139 2.76 -1.22 15.79
CA ILE A 139 3.41 -2.45 16.27
C ILE A 139 4.44 -2.93 15.24
N THR A 140 4.02 -3.09 13.99
CA THR A 140 4.89 -3.56 12.90
C THR A 140 6.07 -2.61 12.66
N MET A 141 5.85 -1.29 12.69
CA MET A 141 6.94 -0.32 12.56
C MET A 141 7.99 -0.46 13.67
N ASN A 142 7.58 -0.76 14.90
CA ASN A 142 8.51 -0.96 16.00
C ASN A 142 9.33 -2.25 15.84
N GLU A 143 8.72 -3.32 15.33
CA GLU A 143 9.42 -4.55 14.98
C GLU A 143 10.47 -4.32 13.88
N LEU A 144 10.09 -3.60 12.81
CA LEU A 144 11.00 -3.28 11.71
C LEU A 144 12.19 -2.43 12.16
N LYS A 145 11.99 -1.47 13.07
CA LYS A 145 13.08 -0.64 13.64
C LYS A 145 14.08 -1.42 14.48
N GLN A 146 13.66 -2.56 15.05
CA GLN A 146 14.53 -3.42 15.85
C GLN A 146 15.31 -4.43 15.00
N ARG A 147 15.02 -4.54 13.70
CA ARG A 147 15.75 -5.43 12.81
C ARG A 147 17.21 -4.96 12.69
N PRO A 148 18.20 -5.85 12.86
CA PRO A 148 19.59 -5.50 12.60
C PRO A 148 19.71 -5.07 11.14
N ALA A 149 20.44 -3.97 10.88
CA ALA A 149 20.74 -3.54 9.53
C ALA A 149 21.36 -4.72 8.76
N GLN A 150 20.67 -5.23 7.74
CA GLN A 150 21.23 -6.27 6.89
C GLN A 150 22.53 -5.72 6.29
N ARG A 151 23.67 -6.35 6.60
CA ARG A 151 24.97 -5.99 6.04
C ARG A 151 24.89 -6.10 4.51
N GLN A 152 25.04 -4.97 3.84
CA GLN A 152 25.39 -4.92 2.42
C GLN A 152 26.88 -5.29 2.26
N ASP A 153 27.22 -6.54 2.50
CA ASP A 153 28.51 -7.09 2.06
C ASP A 153 28.32 -7.65 0.64
N SER A 154 28.06 -6.76 -0.31
CA SER A 154 28.19 -7.07 -1.73
C SER A 154 29.67 -7.09 -2.10
N ILE A 155 30.21 -8.29 -2.32
CA ILE A 155 31.02 -8.62 -3.49
C ILE A 155 32.25 -7.70 -3.71
N GLU A 156 33.31 -7.93 -2.95
CA GLU A 156 34.69 -7.80 -3.47
C GLU A 156 35.38 -9.18 -3.37
N ARG A 157 35.01 -10.09 -4.26
CA ARG A 157 35.95 -11.15 -4.66
C ARG A 157 36.54 -10.75 -6.00
N LYS A 158 37.70 -10.10 -5.95
CA LYS A 158 38.58 -9.97 -7.12
C LYS A 158 38.93 -11.38 -7.62
N PRO A 159 38.95 -11.62 -8.94
CA PRO A 159 39.41 -12.89 -9.47
C PRO A 159 40.93 -13.01 -9.24
N ASN A 160 41.34 -14.18 -8.73
CA ASN A 160 42.70 -14.70 -8.91
C ASN A 160 42.65 -15.77 -9.98
#